data_AF-A0A2P6QKT0-F1
#
_entry.id   AF-A0A2P6QKT0-F1
#
_cell.length_a   1.000
_cell.length_b   1.000
_cell.length_c   1.000
_cell.angle_alpha   90.00
_cell.angle_beta   90.00
_cell.angle_gamma   90.00
#
_symmetry.space_group_name_H-M   'P 1'
#
loop_
_entity.id
_entity.type
_entity.pdbx_description
1 polymer ?
#
loop_
_entity_poly.entity_id
_entity_poly.type
_entity_poly.pdbx_seq_one_letter_code
_entity_poly.pdbx_strand_id
1 'polypeptide(L)'
;MLTKEQLGYVQCDWKEIFGVFGFYFIVQSSEYNPVYLQRRVDNFMNGLEDILQGLDVDSFENYRGWLMAKLLAKNSSFINETNRLESDYPCKRYTFNYAKRVAEELSSLQKEDDVNFYKSYLQQSSPKRWRLAIRVWGCNTDLEEAAESRPESVQVIEDLEAFKMSSEFYPNGC
;
A
#
# COMPACT_ATOMS: atom_id res chain seq x y z
N MET A 1 -0.14 -3.25 -13.80
CA MET A 1 0.86 -2.32 -14.38
C MET A 1 1.88 -3.00 -15.28
N LEU A 2 2.40 -4.19 -14.92
CA LEU A 2 3.51 -4.83 -15.64
C LEU A 2 3.20 -5.33 -17.07
N THR A 3 1.94 -5.56 -17.43
CA THR A 3 1.59 -6.30 -18.65
C THR A 3 1.38 -5.44 -19.90
N LYS A 4 1.38 -4.10 -19.79
CA LYS A 4 1.22 -3.21 -20.96
C LYS A 4 2.47 -2.41 -21.31
N GLU A 5 3.31 -2.09 -20.34
CA GLU A 5 4.54 -1.32 -20.51
C GLU A 5 5.59 -1.92 -19.58
N GLN A 6 6.75 -2.33 -20.11
CA GLN A 6 7.86 -2.87 -19.32
C GLN A 6 8.53 -1.74 -18.52
N LEU A 7 7.87 -1.26 -17.47
CA LEU A 7 8.33 -0.14 -16.64
C LEU A 7 9.56 -0.46 -15.77
N GLY A 8 10.07 -1.69 -15.84
CA GLY A 8 11.15 -2.20 -15.00
C GLY A 8 10.61 -3.03 -13.82
N TYR A 9 11.24 -2.88 -12.66
CA TYR A 9 10.84 -3.58 -11.44
C TYR A 9 9.66 -2.87 -10.79
N VAL A 10 8.56 -3.60 -10.56
CA VAL A 10 7.40 -3.11 -9.83
C VAL A 10 7.08 -4.07 -8.70
N GLN A 11 7.01 -3.54 -7.49
CA GLN A 11 6.52 -4.24 -6.32
C GLN A 11 5.37 -3.43 -5.73
N CYS A 12 4.30 -4.13 -5.33
CA CYS A 12 3.21 -3.56 -4.56
C CYS A 12 2.92 -4.49 -3.39
N ASP A 13 2.74 -3.92 -2.20
CA ASP A 13 2.39 -4.70 -1.02
C ASP A 13 1.73 -3.83 0.04
N TRP A 14 1.16 -4.49 1.05
CA TRP A 14 0.67 -3.88 2.27
C TRP A 14 1.76 -3.93 3.33
N LYS A 15 1.84 -2.89 4.17
CA LYS A 15 2.78 -2.86 5.28
C LYS A 15 2.13 -2.23 6.49
N GLU A 16 2.32 -2.86 7.63
CA GLU A 16 2.10 -2.24 8.92
C GLU A 16 3.42 -1.63 9.41
N ILE A 17 3.40 -0.34 9.75
CA ILE A 17 4.54 0.38 10.30
C ILE A 17 4.07 1.07 11.58
N PHE A 18 4.60 0.65 12.73
CA PHE A 18 4.27 1.20 14.05
C PHE A 18 2.76 1.26 14.34
N GLY A 19 2.00 0.22 13.98
CA GLY A 19 0.56 0.17 14.22
C GLY A 19 -0.30 0.84 13.14
N VAL A 20 0.31 1.43 12.10
CA VAL A 20 -0.37 2.08 10.99
C VAL A 20 -0.28 1.20 9.75
N PHE A 21 -1.44 0.86 9.18
CA PHE A 21 -1.51 0.13 7.92
C PHE A 21 -1.38 1.07 6.73
N GLY A 22 -0.56 0.67 5.76
CA GLY A 22 -0.39 1.39 4.50
C GLY A 22 -0.26 0.43 3.32
N PHE A 23 -0.57 0.94 2.15
CA PHE A 23 -0.32 0.28 0.88
C PHE A 23 0.74 1.07 0.11
N TYR A 24 1.70 0.39 -0.48
CA TYR A 24 2.79 1.06 -1.19
C TYR A 24 3.08 0.43 -2.55
N PHE A 25 3.63 1.26 -3.44
CA PHE A 25 4.25 0.84 -4.68
C PHE A 25 5.73 1.22 -4.65
N ILE A 26 6.58 0.29 -5.05
CA ILE A 26 7.97 0.57 -5.41
C ILE A 26 8.06 0.32 -6.91
N VAL A 27 8.42 1.36 -7.66
CA VAL A 27 8.64 1.27 -9.09
C VAL A 27 10.04 1.78 -9.39
N GLN A 28 10.83 0.94 -10.02
CA GLN A 28 12.18 1.26 -10.45
C GLN A 28 12.29 1.06 -11.95
N SER A 29 12.68 2.13 -12.63
CA SER A 29 12.93 2.14 -14.06
C SER A 29 14.29 2.75 -14.36
N SER A 30 14.97 2.22 -15.37
CA SER A 30 16.15 2.83 -15.98
C SER A 30 15.80 3.79 -17.13
N GLU A 31 14.55 3.75 -17.61
CA GLU A 31 14.11 4.47 -18.82
C GLU A 31 13.19 5.64 -18.51
N TYR A 32 12.34 5.51 -17.49
CA TYR A 32 11.29 6.50 -17.19
C TYR A 32 11.60 7.30 -15.94
N ASN A 33 11.34 8.61 -16.00
CA ASN A 33 11.47 9.49 -14.85
C ASN A 33 10.39 9.22 -13.77
N PRO A 34 10.62 9.60 -12.50
CA PRO A 34 9.68 9.34 -11.41
C PRO A 34 8.30 9.99 -11.58
N VAL A 35 8.22 11.11 -12.31
CA VAL A 35 6.94 11.80 -12.60
C VAL A 35 6.05 10.93 -13.50
N TYR A 36 6.63 10.39 -14.57
CA TYR A 36 5.95 9.49 -15.49
C TYR A 36 5.47 8.25 -14.75
N LEU A 37 6.35 7.63 -13.94
CA LEU A 37 6.02 6.44 -13.15
C LEU A 37 4.88 6.71 -12.17
N GLN A 38 4.90 7.86 -11.47
CA GLN A 38 3.82 8.23 -10.57
C GLN A 38 2.49 8.39 -11.31
N ARG A 39 2.47 9.03 -12.49
CA ARG A 39 1.25 9.16 -13.30
C ARG A 39 0.68 7.79 -13.69
N ARG A 40 1.53 6.81 -13.98
CA ARG A 40 1.09 5.42 -14.23
C ARG A 40 0.47 4.79 -12.99
N VAL A 41 1.05 5.04 -11.81
CA VAL A 41 0.47 4.61 -10.54
C VAL A 41 -0.90 5.24 -10.31
N ASP A 42 -1.01 6.54 -10.50
CA ASP A 42 -2.26 7.27 -10.32
C ASP A 42 -3.35 6.79 -11.29
N ASN A 43 -3.01 6.54 -12.56
CA ASN A 43 -3.96 5.99 -13.54
C ASN A 43 -4.47 4.59 -13.16
N PHE A 44 -3.60 3.72 -12.64
CA PHE A 44 -4.02 2.41 -12.14
C PHE A 44 -4.94 2.54 -10.93
N MET A 45 -4.57 3.40 -9.98
CA MET A 45 -5.37 3.61 -8.77
C MET A 45 -6.76 4.17 -9.12
N ASN A 46 -6.87 5.03 -10.13
CA ASN A 46 -8.15 5.57 -10.59
C ASN A 46 -9.03 4.51 -11.26
N GLY A 47 -8.44 3.53 -11.95
CA GLY A 47 -9.17 2.40 -12.54
C GLY A 47 -9.47 1.26 -11.56
N LEU A 48 -8.98 1.33 -10.31
CA LEU A 48 -9.14 0.24 -9.35
C LEU A 48 -10.60 0.03 -8.94
N GLU A 49 -11.40 1.10 -8.92
CA GLU A 49 -12.84 0.99 -8.64
C GLU A 49 -13.55 0.07 -9.64
N ASP A 50 -13.31 0.25 -10.94
CA ASP A 50 -13.92 -0.57 -11.99
C ASP A 50 -13.49 -2.03 -11.88
N ILE A 51 -12.23 -2.28 -11.50
CA ILE A 51 -11.70 -3.63 -11.27
C ILE A 51 -12.42 -4.29 -10.09
N LEU A 52 -12.57 -3.57 -8.97
CA LEU A 52 -13.26 -4.09 -7.79
C LEU A 52 -14.75 -4.30 -8.05
N GLN A 53 -15.41 -3.40 -8.77
CA GLN A 53 -16.81 -3.54 -9.14
C GLN A 53 -17.04 -4.67 -10.15
N GLY A 54 -16.12 -4.86 -11.10
CA GLY A 54 -16.17 -5.91 -12.11
C GLY A 54 -15.86 -7.32 -11.60
N LEU A 55 -15.37 -7.45 -10.36
CA LEU A 55 -15.07 -8.74 -9.74
C LEU A 55 -16.37 -9.54 -9.52
N ASP A 56 -16.53 -10.69 -10.15
CA ASP A 56 -17.69 -11.55 -9.92
C ASP A 56 -17.63 -12.23 -8.54
N VAL A 57 -18.78 -12.74 -8.09
CA VAL A 57 -18.92 -13.36 -6.77
C VAL A 57 -18.01 -14.58 -6.63
N ASP A 58 -17.89 -15.41 -7.67
CA ASP A 58 -17.07 -16.62 -7.60
C ASP A 58 -15.58 -16.27 -7.47
N SER A 59 -15.12 -15.27 -8.24
CA SER A 59 -13.76 -14.75 -8.13
C SER A 59 -13.46 -14.17 -6.75
N PHE A 60 -14.38 -13.36 -6.20
CA PHE A 60 -14.25 -12.81 -4.85
C PHE A 60 -14.15 -13.94 -3.80
N GLU A 61 -15.04 -14.92 -3.85
CA GLU A 61 -15.04 -16.06 -2.94
C GLU A 61 -13.76 -16.90 -3.05
N ASN A 62 -13.25 -17.08 -4.27
CA ASN A 62 -11.98 -17.77 -4.51
C ASN A 62 -10.79 -17.01 -3.89
N TYR A 63 -10.71 -15.69 -4.06
CA TYR A 63 -9.66 -14.88 -3.44
C TYR A 63 -9.74 -14.92 -1.91
N ARG A 64 -10.96 -14.82 -1.37
CA ARG A 64 -11.22 -14.92 0.07
C ARG A 64 -10.79 -16.27 0.63
N GLY A 65 -11.19 -17.36 -0.01
CA GLY A 65 -10.80 -18.72 0.38
C GLY A 65 -9.30 -18.96 0.30
N TRP A 66 -8.64 -18.46 -0.76
CA TRP A 66 -7.18 -18.52 -0.87
C TRP A 66 -6.47 -17.75 0.25
N LEU A 67 -6.93 -16.54 0.56
CA LEU A 67 -6.34 -15.73 1.62
C LEU A 67 -6.54 -16.35 3.00
N MET A 68 -7.72 -16.92 3.28
CA MET A 68 -7.97 -17.70 4.50
C MET A 68 -7.04 -18.91 4.61
N ALA A 69 -6.89 -19.68 3.54
CA ALA A 69 -6.00 -20.83 3.51
C ALA A 69 -4.55 -20.41 3.76
N LYS A 70 -4.11 -19.27 3.20
CA LYS A 70 -2.78 -18.69 3.44
C LYS A 70 -2.59 -18.25 4.90
N LEU A 71 -3.60 -17.64 5.51
CA LEU A 71 -3.55 -17.21 6.91
C LEU A 71 -3.53 -18.39 7.90
N LEU A 72 -4.28 -19.46 7.59
CA LEU A 72 -4.43 -20.64 8.44
C LEU A 72 -3.37 -21.71 8.16
N ALA A 73 -2.64 -21.63 7.04
CA ALA A 73 -1.53 -22.51 6.74
C ALA A 73 -0.51 -22.44 7.88
N LYS A 74 -0.29 -23.59 8.54
CA LYS A 74 0.71 -23.73 9.60
C LYS A 74 2.08 -23.39 9.02
N ASN A 75 2.68 -22.30 9.47
CA ASN A 75 4.04 -21.90 9.09
C ASN A 75 5.01 -23.02 9.44
N SER A 76 5.33 -23.89 8.48
CA SER A 76 6.18 -25.06 8.70
C SER A 76 7.67 -24.73 8.77
N SER A 77 8.04 -23.44 8.71
CA SER A 77 9.42 -22.97 8.79
C SER A 77 9.60 -22.12 10.04
N PHE A 78 10.48 -22.59 10.92
CA PHE A 78 10.94 -21.90 12.13
C PHE A 78 11.33 -20.43 11.87
N ILE A 79 11.95 -20.14 10.72
CA ILE A 79 12.38 -18.78 10.32
C ILE A 79 11.19 -17.81 10.15
N ASN A 80 10.06 -18.29 9.63
CA ASN A 80 8.86 -17.45 9.46
C ASN A 80 8.17 -17.19 10.80
N GLU A 81 8.23 -18.13 11.75
CA GLU A 81 7.75 -17.90 13.11
C GLU A 81 8.65 -16.91 13.87
N THR A 82 9.97 -16.98 13.71
CA THR A 82 10.90 -16.01 14.31
C THR A 82 10.67 -14.60 13.76
N ASN A 83 10.57 -14.42 12.44
CA ASN A 83 10.28 -13.10 11.85
C ASN A 83 8.91 -12.54 12.28
N ARG A 84 7.90 -13.41 12.46
CA ARG A 84 6.56 -13.01 12.94
C ARG A 84 6.61 -12.55 14.40
N LEU A 85 7.31 -13.29 15.26
CA LEU A 85 7.49 -12.95 16.68
C LEU A 85 8.35 -11.68 16.84
N GLU A 86 9.33 -11.47 15.98
CA GLU A 86 10.16 -10.26 15.96
C GLU A 86 9.39 -9.03 15.47
N SER A 87 8.45 -9.17 14.52
CA SER A 87 7.55 -8.06 14.13
C SER A 87 6.54 -7.67 15.21
N ASP A 88 6.18 -8.60 16.10
CA ASP A 88 5.28 -8.36 17.25
C ASP A 88 6.00 -7.68 18.43
N TYR A 89 7.31 -7.83 18.55
CA TYR A 89 8.11 -7.28 19.65
C TYR A 89 8.05 -5.75 19.79
N PRO A 90 8.18 -4.93 18.71
CA PRO A 90 8.05 -3.47 18.83
C PRO A 90 6.63 -2.99 19.14
N CYS A 91 5.59 -3.77 18.81
CA CYS A 91 4.19 -3.40 19.03
C CYS A 91 3.57 -3.99 20.31
N LYS A 92 4.30 -4.81 21.09
CA LYS A 92 3.80 -5.50 22.31
C LYS A 92 2.47 -6.24 22.13
N ARG A 93 2.06 -6.54 20.89
CA ARG A 93 0.84 -7.27 20.61
C ARG A 93 1.16 -8.74 20.78
N TYR A 94 1.09 -9.23 22.02
CA TYR A 94 1.24 -10.65 22.38
C TYR A 94 0.04 -11.49 21.87
N THR A 95 -0.34 -11.32 20.61
CA THR A 95 -1.55 -11.90 20.04
C THR A 95 -1.19 -13.14 19.24
N PHE A 96 -0.89 -14.22 19.96
CA PHE A 96 -0.61 -15.55 19.36
C PHE A 96 -1.75 -16.07 18.45
N ASN A 97 -2.97 -15.51 18.61
CA ASN A 97 -4.16 -15.84 17.81
C ASN A 97 -4.48 -14.83 16.69
N TYR A 98 -3.56 -13.93 16.33
CA TYR A 98 -3.81 -12.88 15.32
C TYR A 98 -4.34 -13.46 14.00
N ALA A 99 -3.64 -14.45 13.42
CA ALA A 99 -4.03 -15.05 12.14
C ALA A 99 -5.43 -15.68 12.19
N LYS A 100 -5.81 -16.27 13.33
CA LYS A 100 -7.14 -16.84 13.52
C LYS A 100 -8.21 -15.76 13.58
N ARG A 101 -7.97 -14.67 14.33
CA ARG A 101 -8.89 -13.53 14.39
C ARG A 101 -9.06 -12.85 13.03
N VAL A 102 -7.97 -12.65 12.29
CA VAL A 102 -8.04 -12.09 10.93
C VAL A 102 -8.84 -13.01 10.00
N ALA A 103 -8.66 -14.33 10.10
CA ALA A 103 -9.46 -15.27 9.30
C ALA A 103 -10.95 -15.26 9.68
N GLU A 104 -11.28 -15.08 10.97
CA GLU A 104 -12.66 -14.90 11.44
C GLU A 104 -13.30 -13.62 10.86
N GLU A 105 -12.62 -12.48 10.94
CA GLU A 105 -13.10 -11.22 10.34
C GLU A 105 -13.17 -11.28 8.81
N LEU A 106 -12.23 -11.98 8.16
CA LEU A 106 -12.24 -12.17 6.71
C LEU A 106 -13.47 -12.97 6.25
N SER A 107 -14.08 -13.77 7.12
CA SER A 107 -15.26 -14.59 6.77
C SER A 107 -16.56 -13.81 6.68
N SER A 108 -16.67 -12.70 7.39
CA SER A 108 -17.83 -11.80 7.35
C SER A 108 -17.70 -10.74 6.26
N LEU A 109 -16.51 -10.57 5.67
CA LEU A 109 -16.20 -9.51 4.71
C LEU A 109 -16.93 -9.72 3.37
N GLN A 110 -17.59 -8.67 2.90
CA GLN A 110 -18.33 -8.62 1.64
C GLN A 110 -17.57 -7.83 0.58
N LYS A 111 -17.86 -8.08 -0.69
CA LYS A 111 -17.25 -7.34 -1.81
C LYS A 111 -17.46 -5.84 -1.69
N GLU A 112 -18.63 -5.42 -1.19
CA GLU A 112 -18.97 -4.02 -0.97
C GLU A 112 -18.03 -3.36 0.05
N ASP A 113 -17.51 -4.10 1.03
CA ASP A 113 -16.56 -3.60 2.02
C ASP A 113 -15.22 -3.22 1.36
N ASP A 114 -14.74 -4.01 0.40
CA ASP A 114 -13.52 -3.71 -0.36
C ASP A 114 -13.66 -2.44 -1.20
N VAL A 115 -14.82 -2.29 -1.87
CA VAL A 115 -15.13 -1.09 -2.66
C VAL A 115 -15.21 0.14 -1.74
N ASN A 116 -15.87 0.00 -0.59
CA ASN A 116 -16.01 1.07 0.40
C ASN A 116 -14.64 1.44 1.02
N PHE A 117 -13.80 0.45 1.28
CA PHE A 117 -12.43 0.66 1.75
C PHE A 117 -11.62 1.47 0.73
N TYR A 118 -11.65 1.08 -0.55
CA TYR A 118 -10.99 1.81 -1.62
C TYR A 118 -11.48 3.27 -1.71
N LYS A 119 -12.80 3.49 -1.73
CA LYS A 119 -13.40 4.83 -1.78
C LYS A 119 -13.02 5.67 -0.57
N SER A 120 -12.95 5.05 0.60
CA SER A 120 -12.66 5.74 1.85
C SER A 120 -11.18 6.12 1.96
N TYR A 121 -10.25 5.25 1.60
CA TYR A 121 -8.84 5.46 1.96
C TYR A 121 -7.88 5.63 0.78
N LEU A 122 -8.24 5.17 -0.42
CA LEU A 122 -7.33 5.11 -1.57
C LEU A 122 -7.74 6.04 -2.72
N GLN A 123 -9.04 6.29 -2.89
CA GLN A 123 -9.57 7.14 -3.96
C GLN A 123 -9.07 8.57 -3.85
N GLN A 124 -8.65 9.16 -4.97
CA GLN A 124 -7.99 10.47 -5.02
C GLN A 124 -8.82 11.61 -4.41
N SER A 125 -10.13 11.58 -4.57
CA SER A 125 -11.06 12.59 -4.03
C SER A 125 -11.35 12.43 -2.53
N SER A 126 -10.91 11.34 -1.89
CA SER A 126 -11.24 11.10 -0.49
C SER A 126 -10.47 12.03 0.46
N PRO A 127 -11.15 12.67 1.42
CA PRO A 127 -10.48 13.47 2.45
C PRO A 127 -9.68 12.63 3.45
N LYS A 128 -9.92 11.32 3.52
CA LYS A 128 -9.18 10.38 4.39
C LYS A 128 -8.01 9.71 3.66
N ARG A 129 -7.71 10.11 2.43
CA ARG A 129 -6.55 9.59 1.69
C ARG A 129 -5.28 10.30 2.15
N TRP A 130 -4.32 9.51 2.64
CA TRP A 130 -2.99 9.97 2.99
C TRP A 130 -1.99 9.36 2.01
N ARG A 131 -1.19 10.19 1.35
CA ARG A 131 -0.23 9.74 0.35
C ARG A 131 1.11 10.44 0.52
N LEU A 132 2.16 9.65 0.64
CA LEU A 132 3.54 10.10 0.53
C LEU A 132 4.14 9.54 -0.77
N ALA A 133 4.75 10.41 -1.58
CA ALA A 133 5.47 10.00 -2.78
C ALA A 133 6.94 10.36 -2.64
N ILE A 134 7.83 9.36 -2.73
CA ILE A 134 9.27 9.55 -2.71
C ILE A 134 9.77 9.35 -4.14
N ARG A 135 10.38 10.40 -4.71
CA ARG A 135 10.90 10.39 -6.07
C ARG A 135 12.42 10.41 -6.03
N VAL A 136 13.05 9.36 -6.52
CA VAL A 136 14.51 9.25 -6.62
C VAL A 136 14.91 9.41 -8.08
N TRP A 137 15.81 10.35 -8.34
CA TRP A 137 16.27 10.68 -9.69
C TRP A 137 17.63 10.05 -9.97
N GLY A 138 17.83 9.58 -11.20
CA GLY A 138 19.14 9.08 -11.64
C GLY A 138 20.13 10.24 -11.83
N CYS A 139 21.42 9.94 -11.76
CA CYS A 139 22.50 10.95 -11.77
C CYS A 139 22.52 11.87 -13.01
N ASN A 140 21.93 11.44 -14.14
CA ASN A 140 21.94 12.17 -15.40
C ASN A 140 20.58 12.78 -15.77
N THR A 141 19.68 12.96 -14.79
CA THR A 141 18.32 13.42 -15.10
C THR A 141 18.20 14.93 -15.03
N ASP A 142 17.51 15.50 -16.01
CA ASP A 142 17.13 16.91 -15.99
C ASP A 142 15.98 17.13 -14.99
N LEU A 143 16.21 18.01 -14.00
CA LEU A 143 15.26 18.30 -12.94
C LEU A 143 14.23 19.36 -13.33
N GLU A 144 14.40 20.04 -14.47
CA GLU A 144 13.44 21.05 -14.94
C GLU A 144 12.08 20.42 -15.30
N GLU A 145 12.07 19.21 -15.85
CA GLU A 145 10.85 18.44 -16.17
C GLU A 145 10.02 18.08 -14.90
N ALA A 146 10.66 18.06 -13.73
CA ALA A 146 10.02 17.82 -12.44
C ALA A 146 9.27 19.05 -11.89
N ALA A 147 9.56 20.24 -12.41
CA ALA A 147 8.95 21.50 -12.00
C ALA A 147 7.68 21.82 -12.78
N GLU A 148 7.65 21.50 -14.09
CA GLU A 148 6.57 21.91 -15.01
C GLU A 148 5.27 21.11 -14.88
N SER A 149 5.30 19.93 -14.26
CA SER A 149 4.17 18.98 -14.21
C SER A 149 3.52 18.86 -12.83
N ARG A 150 3.74 19.83 -11.93
CA ARG A 150 3.31 19.75 -10.53
C ARG A 150 1.81 20.07 -10.40
N PRO A 151 0.99 19.14 -9.85
CA PRO A 151 -0.36 19.48 -9.43
C PRO A 151 -0.32 20.45 -8.24
N GLU A 152 -1.18 21.46 -8.22
CA GLU A 152 -1.28 22.44 -7.12
C GLU A 152 -1.53 21.80 -5.75
N SER A 153 -2.08 20.59 -5.72
CA SER A 153 -2.40 19.85 -4.49
C SER A 153 -1.20 19.12 -3.87
N VAL A 154 0.03 19.29 -4.37
CA VAL A 154 1.22 18.57 -3.88
C VAL A 154 2.08 19.49 -3.03
N GLN A 155 2.22 19.16 -1.75
CA GLN A 155 3.19 19.79 -0.85
C GLN A 155 4.55 19.13 -1.03
N VAL A 156 5.56 19.92 -1.42
CA VAL A 156 6.96 19.47 -1.47
C VAL A 156 7.57 19.62 -0.08
N ILE A 157 8.23 18.56 0.39
CA ILE A 157 8.97 18.57 1.64
C ILE A 157 10.41 18.99 1.33
N GLU A 158 10.74 20.24 1.65
CA GLU A 158 12.10 20.78 1.47
C GLU A 158 12.99 20.47 2.69
N ASP A 159 12.40 20.53 3.89
CA ASP A 159 13.06 20.21 5.15
C ASP A 159 12.31 19.07 5.86
N LEU A 160 13.00 17.94 6.01
CA LEU A 160 12.44 16.74 6.63
C LEU A 160 12.23 16.91 8.14
N GLU A 161 13.09 17.65 8.84
CA GLU A 161 12.96 17.87 10.28
C GLU A 161 11.79 18.80 10.57
N ALA A 162 11.68 19.90 9.85
CA ALA A 162 10.56 20.83 9.97
C ALA A 162 9.22 20.14 9.66
N PHE A 163 9.18 19.29 8.64
CA PHE A 163 7.99 18.51 8.31
C PHE A 163 7.59 17.55 9.45
N LYS A 164 8.56 16.83 10.03
CA LYS A 164 8.29 15.93 11.16
C LYS A 164 7.80 16.71 12.38
N MET A 165 8.41 17.85 12.71
CA MET A 165 8.06 18.64 13.89
C MET A 165 6.68 19.30 13.79
N SER A 166 6.21 19.59 12.59
CA SER A 166 4.88 20.18 12.34
C SER A 166 3.77 19.14 12.14
N SER A 167 4.11 17.84 12.09
CA SER A 167 3.16 16.76 11.87
C SER A 167 2.54 16.27 13.18
N GLU A 168 1.28 15.86 13.12
CA GLU A 168 0.67 15.07 14.18
C GLU A 168 1.12 13.61 14.06
N PHE A 169 1.47 13.01 15.19
CA PHE A 169 1.87 11.61 15.24
C PHE A 169 0.70 10.75 15.73
N TYR A 170 0.56 9.57 15.12
CA TYR A 170 -0.36 8.57 15.64
C TYR A 170 0.01 8.25 17.10
N PRO A 171 -0.98 8.04 17.98
CA PRO A 171 -0.71 7.54 19.30
C PRO A 171 0.03 6.21 19.18
N ASN A 172 0.91 5.90 20.14
CA ASN A 172 1.58 4.61 20.17
C ASN A 172 0.50 3.51 20.20
N GLY A 173 0.32 2.81 19.07
CA GLY A 173 -0.73 1.82 18.85
C GLY A 173 -0.44 0.46 19.49
N CYS A 174 0.29 0.46 20.60
CA CYS A 174 0.52 -0.70 21.45
C CYS A 174 -0.66 -0.86 22.42
#